data_AF-A0AB39V4I6-F1
#
_entry.id   AF-A0AB39V4I6-F1
#
_cell.length_a   1.000
_cell.length_b   1.000
_cell.length_c   1.000
_cell.angle_alpha   90.00
_cell.angle_beta   90.00
_cell.angle_gamma   90.00
#
_symmetry.space_group_name_H-M   'P 1'
#
loop_
_entity.id
_entity.type
_entity.pdbx_description
1 polymer ?
#
loop_
_entity_poly.entity_id
_entity_poly.type
_entity_poly.pdbx_seq_one_letter_code
_entity_poly.pdbx_strand_id
1 'polypeptide(L)'
;MEEYVYFNGRKLRYGYTTGSSATAATKAALMYLLQDGEQDIPEVTIGLPSGKSITIKVDSLKKADNYALASVLKDGGDDPDVTHGLQIFSKVSLRDDAKINIFGGIGVGKVTKKGLPISPGNSAINPTPLKMIRAAAESVLPTGKGADIEIFVPKGEETAKKTLNAKLGIIGGISILGTTGIVKPMSEDAWKASLAIELKMALENAENGEAIFLFGNRGKKYLTDNFEDNTSLSVVISNFVGYMFDRACEFEARKIYFIGELGKFVKVAGGIFHTHSRVSDAKMEILTANALLVGESLENLKKIMASNTTEEATKYIEKTEVYNLLATKAKQKCEEYCRRNGWDLEVETLIISAERKELGSSKNFFDNFKRKGL
;
A
#
# COMPACT_ATOMS: atom_id res chain seq x y z
N MET A 1 5.72 24.66 -12.21
CA MET A 1 4.61 24.21 -13.09
C MET A 1 3.70 23.35 -12.25
N GLU A 2 2.41 23.66 -12.20
CA GLU A 2 1.42 22.77 -11.61
C GLU A 2 1.37 21.50 -12.46
N GLU A 3 1.77 20.36 -11.89
CA GLU A 3 1.67 19.06 -12.54
C GLU A 3 0.25 18.50 -12.37
N TYR A 4 -0.25 17.82 -13.40
CA TYR A 4 -1.62 17.30 -13.46
C TYR A 4 -1.65 15.88 -14.05
N VAL A 5 -2.72 15.13 -13.77
CA VAL A 5 -3.05 13.86 -14.43
C VAL A 5 -4.50 13.88 -14.87
N TYR A 6 -4.80 13.19 -15.96
CA TYR A 6 -6.18 12.94 -16.37
C TYR A 6 -6.65 11.60 -15.81
N PHE A 7 -7.73 11.62 -15.04
CA PHE A 7 -8.35 10.42 -14.47
C PHE A 7 -9.85 10.43 -14.75
N ASN A 8 -10.36 9.39 -15.41
CA ASN A 8 -11.76 9.29 -15.86
C ASN A 8 -12.26 10.56 -16.58
N GLY A 9 -11.43 11.14 -17.45
CA GLY A 9 -11.77 12.35 -18.21
C GLY A 9 -11.71 13.66 -17.42
N ARG A 10 -11.30 13.65 -16.15
CA ARG A 10 -11.12 14.84 -15.33
C ARG A 10 -9.63 15.16 -15.15
N LYS A 11 -9.28 16.45 -15.20
CA LYS A 11 -7.94 16.94 -14.89
C LYS A 11 -7.80 17.10 -13.37
N LEU A 12 -6.85 16.37 -12.78
CA LEU A 12 -6.58 16.36 -11.34
C LEU A 12 -5.19 16.91 -11.05
N ARG A 13 -5.08 17.80 -10.08
CA ARG A 13 -3.85 18.51 -9.68
C ARG A 13 -3.03 17.69 -8.70
N TYR A 14 -1.71 17.78 -8.84
CA TYR A 14 -0.76 17.14 -7.93
C TYR A 14 -0.64 17.95 -6.63
N GLY A 15 -0.28 17.27 -5.55
CA GLY A 15 0.07 17.88 -4.28
C GLY A 15 1.49 17.52 -3.84
N TYR A 16 1.80 17.79 -2.59
CA TYR A 16 3.05 17.41 -1.94
C TYR A 16 2.80 16.60 -0.68
N THR A 17 3.75 15.72 -0.36
CA THR A 17 3.58 14.74 0.70
C THR A 17 3.80 15.35 2.08
N THR A 18 3.42 14.63 3.15
CA THR A 18 3.75 15.03 4.53
C THR A 18 5.25 15.21 4.73
N GLY A 19 6.08 14.40 4.05
CA GLY A 19 7.53 14.55 4.03
C GLY A 19 8.04 15.84 3.39
N SER A 20 7.47 16.25 2.26
CA SER A 20 7.82 17.53 1.62
C SER A 20 7.41 18.72 2.49
N SER A 21 6.21 18.70 3.08
CA SER A 21 5.78 19.73 4.03
C SER A 21 6.71 19.83 5.24
N ALA A 22 7.11 18.71 5.84
CA ALA A 22 8.05 18.68 6.96
C ALA A 22 9.44 19.20 6.57
N THR A 23 9.90 18.89 5.35
CA THR A 23 11.17 19.38 4.80
C THR A 23 11.15 20.89 4.60
N ALA A 24 10.06 21.42 4.02
CA ALA A 24 9.88 22.86 3.83
C ALA A 24 9.78 23.60 5.18
N ALA A 25 8.97 23.10 6.13
CA ALA A 25 8.90 23.67 7.47
C ALA A 25 10.29 23.68 8.15
N THR A 26 11.05 22.59 8.06
CA THR A 26 12.42 22.54 8.63
C THR A 26 13.34 23.58 8.00
N LYS A 27 13.33 23.70 6.67
CA LYS A 27 14.16 24.66 5.97
C LYS A 27 13.81 26.11 6.35
N ALA A 28 12.51 26.43 6.41
CA ALA A 28 12.03 27.74 6.81
C ALA A 28 12.43 28.08 8.26
N ALA A 29 12.22 27.14 9.20
CA ALA A 29 12.59 27.33 10.60
C ALA A 29 14.11 27.58 10.76
N LEU A 30 14.96 26.81 10.07
CA LEU A 30 16.41 27.00 10.11
C LEU A 30 16.85 28.34 9.53
N MET A 31 16.34 28.71 8.36
CA MET A 31 16.65 29.99 7.73
C MET A 31 16.24 31.15 8.65
N TYR A 32 15.04 31.10 9.22
CA TYR A 32 14.54 32.13 10.11
C TYR A 32 15.37 32.24 11.40
N LEU A 33 15.77 31.10 11.97
CA LEU A 33 16.60 31.08 13.18
C LEU A 33 17.99 31.67 12.93
N LEU A 34 18.61 31.37 11.80
CA LEU A 34 19.94 31.88 11.45
C LEU A 34 19.95 33.36 11.07
N GLN A 35 18.82 33.89 10.60
CA GLN A 35 18.61 35.30 10.30
C GLN A 35 18.06 36.09 11.50
N ASP A 36 18.16 35.53 12.70
CA ASP A 36 17.68 36.10 13.96
C ASP A 36 16.19 36.49 13.97
N GLY A 37 15.39 35.96 13.04
CA GLY A 37 13.96 36.26 12.92
C GLY A 37 13.63 37.57 12.20
N GLU A 38 14.60 38.20 11.53
CA GLU A 38 14.44 39.53 10.94
C GLU A 38 13.69 39.53 9.59
N GLN A 39 13.75 38.44 8.84
CA GLN A 39 13.15 38.34 7.50
C GLN A 39 11.98 37.38 7.49
N ASP A 40 10.86 37.82 6.92
CA ASP A 40 9.74 36.94 6.64
C ASP A 40 10.12 35.96 5.52
N ILE A 41 9.65 34.71 5.63
CA ILE A 41 9.94 33.63 4.70
C ILE A 41 8.60 33.08 4.21
N PRO A 42 7.96 33.72 3.21
CA PRO A 42 6.62 33.34 2.76
C PRO A 42 6.61 31.99 2.03
N GLU A 43 7.75 31.58 1.46
CA GLU A 43 7.92 30.31 0.77
C GLU A 43 9.36 29.82 0.81
N VAL A 44 9.55 28.51 0.66
CA VAL A 44 10.86 27.88 0.57
C VAL A 44 10.93 26.88 -0.56
N THR A 45 12.09 26.80 -1.20
CA THR A 45 12.37 25.80 -2.24
C THR A 45 13.13 24.62 -1.65
N ILE A 46 12.59 23.42 -1.83
CA ILE A 46 13.18 22.15 -1.37
C ILE A 46 13.53 21.25 -2.56
N GLY A 47 14.57 20.42 -2.40
CA GLY A 47 14.92 19.38 -3.36
C GLY A 47 14.05 18.13 -3.18
N LEU A 48 13.75 17.46 -4.29
CA LEU A 48 13.01 16.20 -4.34
C LEU A 48 13.95 15.02 -4.64
N PRO A 49 13.56 13.78 -4.31
CA PRO A 49 14.31 12.57 -4.66
C PRO A 49 14.58 12.40 -6.17
N SER A 50 13.74 13.00 -7.01
CA SER A 50 13.92 13.00 -8.47
C SER A 50 15.01 13.95 -8.98
N GLY A 51 15.64 14.73 -8.10
CA GLY A 51 16.58 15.80 -8.46
C GLY A 51 15.90 17.12 -8.86
N LYS A 52 14.57 17.13 -9.02
CA LYS A 52 13.79 18.37 -9.20
C LYS A 52 13.68 19.13 -7.88
N SER A 53 13.19 20.36 -7.94
CA SER A 53 12.83 21.16 -6.76
C SER A 53 11.37 21.62 -6.80
N ILE A 54 10.79 21.87 -5.63
CA ILE A 54 9.48 22.49 -5.49
C ILE A 54 9.52 23.62 -4.48
N THR A 55 8.72 24.65 -4.74
CA THR A 55 8.54 25.80 -3.86
C THR A 55 7.24 25.63 -3.10
N ILE A 56 7.31 25.72 -1.77
CA ILE A 56 6.18 25.47 -0.87
C ILE A 56 6.00 26.69 0.02
N LYS A 57 4.75 27.16 0.16
CA LYS A 57 4.38 28.28 1.04
C LYS A 57 4.55 27.89 2.51
N VAL A 58 5.12 28.80 3.27
CA VAL A 58 5.19 28.70 4.73
C VAL A 58 3.91 29.27 5.29
N ASP A 59 3.25 28.51 6.16
CA ASP A 59 1.95 28.87 6.72
C ASP A 59 2.09 29.70 8.00
N SER A 60 3.09 29.37 8.83
CA SER A 60 3.42 30.18 9.99
C SER A 60 4.88 30.04 10.34
N LEU A 61 5.43 31.09 10.96
CA LEU A 61 6.83 31.19 11.36
C LEU A 61 6.91 31.95 12.67
N LYS A 62 7.63 31.40 13.65
CA LYS A 62 7.80 31.99 14.98
C LYS A 62 9.19 31.68 15.49
N LYS A 63 9.80 32.65 16.17
CA LYS A 63 11.06 32.49 16.90
C LYS A 63 10.80 32.58 18.39
N ALA A 64 11.50 31.77 19.14
CA ALA A 64 11.70 31.88 20.58
C ALA A 64 13.21 31.96 20.85
N ASP A 65 13.61 32.20 22.09
CA ASP A 65 15.00 32.51 22.45
C ASP A 65 16.04 31.52 21.90
N ASN A 66 15.71 30.21 21.89
CA ASN A 66 16.64 29.13 21.51
C ASN A 66 16.13 28.22 20.38
N TYR A 67 15.01 28.58 19.74
CA TYR A 67 14.45 27.76 18.67
C TYR A 67 13.57 28.58 17.72
N ALA A 68 13.43 28.08 16.50
CA ALA A 68 12.40 28.55 15.57
C ALA A 68 11.39 27.44 15.31
N LEU A 69 10.18 27.85 14.99
CA LEU A 69 9.05 26.99 14.66
C LEU A 69 8.47 27.50 13.37
N ALA A 70 8.40 26.62 12.37
CA ALA A 70 7.72 26.89 11.13
C ALA A 70 6.67 25.83 10.89
N SER A 71 5.66 26.17 10.10
CA SER A 71 4.63 25.24 9.69
C SER A 71 4.32 25.35 8.21
N VAL A 72 3.87 24.25 7.63
CA VAL A 72 3.36 24.16 6.27
C VAL A 72 2.00 23.49 6.31
N LEU A 73 1.02 24.10 5.66
CA LEU A 73 -0.26 23.46 5.39
C LEU A 73 -0.07 22.45 4.24
N LYS A 74 -0.35 21.16 4.51
CA LYS A 74 -0.21 20.12 3.50
C LYS A 74 -1.26 20.26 2.40
N ASP A 75 -0.82 20.49 1.18
CA ASP A 75 -1.66 20.44 -0.02
C ASP A 75 -1.52 19.07 -0.69
N GLY A 76 -2.60 18.29 -0.68
CA GLY A 76 -2.64 16.95 -1.29
C GLY A 76 -2.99 16.98 -2.77
N GLY A 77 -3.23 18.15 -3.35
CA GLY A 77 -3.82 18.24 -4.68
C GLY A 77 -5.27 17.76 -4.63
N ASP A 78 -5.71 17.13 -5.71
CA ASP A 78 -7.06 16.55 -5.81
C ASP A 78 -7.11 15.07 -5.38
N ASP A 79 -6.08 14.57 -4.69
CA ASP A 79 -6.09 13.21 -4.14
C ASP A 79 -7.00 13.16 -2.90
N PRO A 80 -7.85 12.12 -2.72
CA PRO A 80 -8.66 11.93 -1.52
C PRO A 80 -7.81 11.49 -0.31
N ASP A 81 -6.80 12.30 0.04
CA ASP A 81 -5.83 12.07 1.11
C ASP A 81 -6.34 12.71 2.41
N VAL A 82 -6.58 11.88 3.43
CA VAL A 82 -7.06 12.33 4.76
C VAL A 82 -6.10 13.27 5.49
N THR A 83 -4.84 13.36 5.05
CA THR A 83 -3.82 14.26 5.59
C THR A 83 -3.76 15.61 4.88
N HIS A 84 -4.58 15.84 3.84
CA HIS A 84 -4.73 17.15 3.22
C HIS A 84 -5.25 18.18 4.24
N GLY A 85 -4.71 19.40 4.20
CA GLY A 85 -5.05 20.47 5.13
C GLY A 85 -4.47 20.30 6.54
N LEU A 86 -3.64 19.27 6.79
CA LEU A 86 -2.91 19.19 8.05
C LEU A 86 -1.77 20.19 8.07
N GLN A 87 -1.67 20.90 9.19
CA GLN A 87 -0.55 21.79 9.48
C GLN A 87 0.60 20.96 10.07
N ILE A 88 1.71 20.91 9.33
CA ILE A 88 2.90 20.16 9.71
C ILE A 88 3.94 21.14 10.20
N PHE A 89 4.35 20.96 11.45
CA PHE A 89 5.31 21.82 12.11
C PHE A 89 6.70 21.20 12.14
N SER A 90 7.71 22.05 12.07
CA SER A 90 9.08 21.72 12.42
C SER A 90 9.58 22.74 13.44
N LYS A 91 10.00 22.24 14.60
CA LYS A 91 10.70 23.02 15.62
C LYS A 91 12.17 22.69 15.53
N VAL A 92 13.00 23.73 15.39
CA VAL A 92 14.43 23.57 15.19
C VAL A 92 15.23 24.39 16.20
N SER A 93 16.20 23.75 16.85
CA SER A 93 17.22 24.38 17.71
C SER A 93 18.60 24.13 17.12
N LEU A 94 19.49 25.11 17.21
CA LEU A 94 20.88 24.96 16.76
C LEU A 94 21.71 24.16 17.78
N ARG A 95 22.71 23.45 17.27
CA ARG A 95 23.71 22.74 18.05
C ARG A 95 25.11 23.23 17.69
N ASP A 96 26.01 23.15 18.67
CA ASP A 96 27.44 23.47 18.52
C ASP A 96 28.29 22.27 18.08
N ASP A 97 27.67 21.12 17.80
CA ASP A 97 28.28 19.98 17.13
C ASP A 97 27.65 19.81 15.73
N ALA A 98 28.35 19.16 14.79
CA ALA A 98 27.83 18.94 13.43
C ALA A 98 26.71 17.88 13.33
N LYS A 99 26.03 17.55 14.44
CA LYS A 99 25.01 16.48 14.48
C LYS A 99 23.63 17.03 14.11
N ILE A 100 22.91 16.27 13.28
CA ILE A 100 21.53 16.57 12.91
C ILE A 100 20.63 15.45 13.43
N ASN A 101 19.88 15.74 14.49
CA ASN A 101 18.91 14.83 15.07
C ASN A 101 17.52 15.17 14.54
N ILE A 102 16.80 14.16 14.07
CA ILE A 102 15.44 14.31 13.53
C ILE A 102 14.54 13.32 14.26
N PHE A 103 13.49 13.82 14.89
CA PHE A 103 12.55 13.00 15.64
C PHE A 103 11.12 13.54 15.54
N GLY A 104 10.15 12.68 15.83
CA GLY A 104 8.73 13.04 15.83
C GLY A 104 8.24 13.43 17.21
N GLY A 105 7.54 14.56 17.29
CA GLY A 105 6.79 15.03 18.45
C GLY A 105 5.32 14.64 18.39
N ILE A 106 4.45 15.51 18.93
CA ILE A 106 3.01 15.26 19.04
C ILE A 106 2.37 14.95 17.68
N GLY A 107 1.50 13.94 17.63
CA GLY A 107 0.75 13.55 16.44
C GLY A 107 1.58 12.97 15.28
N VAL A 108 2.89 12.76 15.47
CA VAL A 108 3.70 11.85 14.64
C VAL A 108 3.71 10.48 15.32
N GLY A 109 3.27 9.46 14.59
CA GLY A 109 3.10 8.12 15.18
C GLY A 109 4.43 7.47 15.56
N LYS A 110 4.38 6.44 16.41
CA LYS A 110 5.50 5.55 16.71
C LYS A 110 5.24 4.17 16.13
N VAL A 111 6.28 3.58 15.55
CA VAL A 111 6.22 2.22 15.00
C VAL A 111 6.33 1.20 16.13
N THR A 112 5.44 0.21 16.14
CA THR A 112 5.38 -0.85 17.15
C THR A 112 5.50 -2.25 16.56
N LYS A 113 5.33 -2.41 15.24
CA LYS A 113 5.41 -3.68 14.53
C LYS A 113 6.58 -3.73 13.54
N LYS A 114 7.07 -4.94 13.25
CA LYS A 114 8.04 -5.21 12.19
C LYS A 114 7.38 -5.15 10.80
N GLY A 115 8.21 -5.21 9.75
CA GLY A 115 7.76 -5.20 8.36
C GLY A 115 7.61 -3.80 7.72
N LEU A 116 7.58 -2.74 8.53
CA LEU A 116 7.68 -1.37 8.04
C LEU A 116 9.13 -0.98 7.71
N PRO A 117 9.35 0.03 6.85
CA PRO A 117 10.70 0.57 6.57
C PRO A 117 11.41 1.21 7.78
N ILE A 118 10.69 1.37 8.89
CA ILE A 118 11.15 2.02 10.12
C ILE A 118 11.08 0.99 11.24
N SER A 119 12.15 0.86 12.03
CA SER A 119 12.21 -0.10 13.13
C SER A 119 11.28 0.27 14.30
N PRO A 120 10.72 -0.72 15.02
CA PRO A 120 9.92 -0.49 16.23
C PRO A 120 10.61 0.42 17.25
N GLY A 121 9.82 1.26 17.93
CA GLY A 121 10.27 2.25 18.89
C GLY A 121 10.52 3.65 18.30
N ASN A 122 10.78 3.75 16.99
CA ASN A 122 11.07 5.02 16.33
C ASN A 122 9.81 5.77 15.88
N SER A 123 9.94 7.09 15.71
CA SER A 123 8.92 7.93 15.08
C SER A 123 8.68 7.50 13.63
N ALA A 124 7.43 7.59 13.18
CA ALA A 124 6.96 7.19 11.86
C ALA A 124 7.37 8.20 10.76
N ILE A 125 8.65 8.55 10.72
CA ILE A 125 9.28 9.37 9.68
C ILE A 125 10.02 8.43 8.73
N ASN A 126 9.50 8.29 7.51
CA ASN A 126 10.05 7.33 6.54
C ASN A 126 11.47 7.71 6.07
N PRO A 127 12.26 6.75 5.57
CA PRO A 127 13.64 6.99 5.14
C PRO A 127 13.79 8.11 4.10
N THR A 128 12.88 8.21 3.12
CA THR A 128 12.95 9.28 2.12
C THR A 128 12.71 10.67 2.73
N PRO A 129 11.61 10.93 3.45
CA PRO A 129 11.45 12.18 4.20
C PRO A 129 12.61 12.50 5.14
N LEU A 130 13.15 11.50 5.85
CA LEU A 130 14.29 11.70 6.74
C LEU A 130 15.53 12.22 5.98
N LYS A 131 15.82 11.65 4.81
CA LYS A 131 16.89 12.12 3.91
C LYS A 131 16.62 13.54 3.40
N MET A 132 15.38 13.83 3.01
CA MET A 132 15.00 15.16 2.52
C MET A 132 15.16 16.24 3.59
N ILE A 133 14.66 16.00 4.81
CA ILE A 133 14.79 16.90 5.95
C ILE A 133 16.27 17.14 6.27
N ARG A 134 17.07 16.07 6.32
CA ARG A 134 18.52 16.17 6.56
C ARG A 134 19.21 17.01 5.48
N ALA A 135 18.99 16.72 4.21
CA ALA A 135 19.60 17.47 3.11
C ALA A 135 19.19 18.95 3.11
N ALA A 136 17.93 19.25 3.43
CA ALA A 136 17.46 20.61 3.58
C ALA A 136 18.16 21.34 4.74
N ALA A 137 18.35 20.66 5.87
CA ALA A 137 19.07 21.22 7.01
C ALA A 137 20.55 21.47 6.69
N GLU A 138 21.23 20.48 6.09
CA GLU A 138 22.63 20.59 5.66
C GLU A 138 22.85 21.74 4.65
N SER A 139 21.86 22.03 3.79
CA SER A 139 21.95 23.13 2.83
C SER A 139 21.90 24.54 3.44
N VAL A 140 21.51 24.63 4.72
CA VAL A 140 21.29 25.90 5.43
C VAL A 140 22.23 26.08 6.62
N LEU A 141 22.60 24.98 7.29
CA LEU A 141 23.44 25.03 8.48
C LEU A 141 24.88 25.48 8.16
N PRO A 142 25.46 26.40 8.97
CA PRO A 142 26.87 26.74 8.87
C PRO A 142 27.78 25.53 9.15
N THR A 143 28.99 25.54 8.59
CA THR A 143 29.99 24.49 8.83
C THR A 143 30.27 24.34 10.33
N GLY A 144 30.24 23.09 10.81
CA GLY A 144 30.48 22.76 12.22
C GLY A 144 29.27 22.91 13.14
N LYS A 145 28.15 23.47 12.66
CA LYS A 145 26.88 23.53 13.39
C LYS A 145 25.98 22.36 13.05
N GLY A 146 25.07 22.07 13.97
CA GLY A 146 24.08 21.01 13.86
C GLY A 146 22.70 21.51 14.25
N ALA A 147 21.74 20.59 14.31
CA ALA A 147 20.37 20.93 14.69
C ALA A 147 19.63 19.77 15.35
N ASP A 148 18.80 20.10 16.33
CA ASP A 148 17.73 19.23 16.81
C ASP A 148 16.43 19.64 16.11
N ILE A 149 15.83 18.70 15.36
CA ILE A 149 14.66 18.92 14.51
C ILE A 149 13.51 18.02 15.00
N GLU A 150 12.50 18.64 15.59
CA GLU A 150 11.27 17.99 16.02
C GLU A 150 10.15 18.24 15.00
N ILE A 151 9.67 17.18 14.34
CA ILE A 151 8.51 17.25 13.46
C ILE A 151 7.27 16.89 14.26
N PHE A 152 6.24 17.74 14.26
CA PHE A 152 4.99 17.45 14.96
C PHE A 152 3.77 17.94 14.18
N VAL A 153 2.63 17.30 14.43
CA VAL A 153 1.37 17.53 13.70
C VAL A 153 0.25 17.54 14.74
N PRO A 154 -0.21 18.71 15.22
CA PRO A 154 -1.16 18.78 16.35
C PRO A 154 -2.42 17.94 16.17
N LYS A 155 -2.99 17.90 14.96
CA LYS A 155 -4.17 17.09 14.61
C LYS A 155 -3.84 15.67 14.14
N GLY A 156 -2.57 15.26 14.24
CA GLY A 156 -2.06 14.02 13.69
C GLY A 156 -2.63 12.79 14.38
N GLU A 157 -2.78 12.80 15.71
CA GLU A 157 -3.36 11.66 16.43
C GLU A 157 -4.83 11.42 16.07
N GLU A 158 -5.64 12.49 16.03
CA GLU A 158 -7.04 12.42 15.62
C GLU A 158 -7.16 11.91 14.18
N THR A 159 -6.35 12.44 13.28
CA THR A 159 -6.38 12.07 11.85
C THR A 159 -5.94 10.63 11.63
N ALA A 160 -4.96 10.15 12.40
CA ALA A 160 -4.45 8.78 12.30
C ALA A 160 -5.55 7.72 12.51
N LYS A 161 -6.59 8.02 13.30
CA LYS A 161 -7.75 7.13 13.49
C LYS A 161 -8.53 6.86 12.21
N LYS A 162 -8.42 7.75 11.21
CA LYS A 162 -9.04 7.63 9.87
C LYS A 162 -8.07 7.05 8.83
N THR A 163 -6.88 6.61 9.25
CA THR A 163 -5.85 6.03 8.37
C THR A 163 -5.68 4.53 8.63
N LEU A 164 -4.86 3.87 7.81
CA LEU A 164 -4.45 2.48 8.04
C LEU A 164 -3.33 2.34 9.08
N ASN A 165 -2.84 3.44 9.67
CA ASN A 165 -1.67 3.43 10.57
C ASN A 165 -1.81 2.45 11.74
N ALA A 166 -2.97 2.41 12.41
CA ALA A 166 -3.17 1.50 13.54
C ALA A 166 -3.02 0.03 13.13
N LYS A 167 -3.53 -0.36 11.95
CA LYS A 167 -3.38 -1.72 11.40
C LYS A 167 -1.90 -2.04 11.17
N LEU A 168 -1.17 -1.07 10.62
CA LEU A 168 0.26 -1.15 10.33
C LEU A 168 1.14 -1.08 11.59
N GLY A 169 0.56 -0.94 12.80
CA GLY A 169 1.35 -0.83 14.03
C GLY A 169 2.00 0.54 14.19
N ILE A 170 1.37 1.59 13.69
CA ILE A 170 1.77 2.98 13.91
C ILE A 170 0.75 3.62 14.85
N ILE A 171 1.18 4.00 16.05
CA ILE A 171 0.32 4.45 17.14
C ILE A 171 0.63 5.89 17.54
N GLY A 172 -0.38 6.67 17.92
CA GLY A 172 -0.22 8.03 18.47
C GLY A 172 -0.07 9.13 17.44
N GLY A 173 -0.21 8.83 16.14
CA GLY A 173 -0.07 9.86 15.10
C GLY A 173 0.00 9.36 13.67
N ILE A 174 0.07 10.32 12.74
CA ILE A 174 0.25 10.04 11.32
C ILE A 174 1.72 9.73 11.00
N SER A 175 1.94 9.21 9.79
CA SER A 175 3.30 8.97 9.27
C SER A 175 3.76 10.17 8.43
N ILE A 176 5.01 10.58 8.62
CA ILE A 176 5.69 11.52 7.72
C ILE A 176 6.29 10.68 6.59
N LEU A 177 5.69 10.74 5.41
CA LEU A 177 5.90 9.80 4.31
C LEU A 177 5.95 10.51 2.95
N GLY A 178 6.38 9.77 1.94
CA GLY A 178 6.46 10.22 0.56
C GLY A 178 7.75 9.76 -0.10
N THR A 179 7.65 8.91 -1.12
CA THR A 179 8.83 8.35 -1.83
C THR A 179 9.37 9.30 -2.89
N THR A 180 8.52 10.13 -3.48
CA THR A 180 8.87 11.10 -4.53
C THR A 180 8.80 12.55 -4.03
N GLY A 181 8.25 12.76 -2.83
CA GLY A 181 7.88 14.08 -2.30
C GLY A 181 6.64 14.72 -2.95
N ILE A 182 6.02 14.04 -3.93
CA ILE A 182 4.83 14.52 -4.65
C ILE A 182 3.67 13.57 -4.44
N VAL A 183 2.46 14.13 -4.28
CA VAL A 183 1.20 13.38 -4.26
C VAL A 183 0.62 13.41 -5.67
N LYS A 184 0.59 12.25 -6.34
CA LYS A 184 -0.11 12.06 -7.61
C LYS A 184 -1.50 11.50 -7.31
N PRO A 185 -2.58 12.20 -7.69
CA PRO A 185 -3.93 11.79 -7.33
C PRO A 185 -4.32 10.47 -8.02
N MET A 186 -5.05 9.62 -7.31
CA MET A 186 -5.53 8.32 -7.80
C MET A 186 -4.40 7.41 -8.35
N SER A 187 -3.23 7.45 -7.72
CA SER A 187 -2.06 6.69 -8.16
C SER A 187 -2.19 5.19 -7.87
N GLU A 188 -2.26 4.39 -8.93
CA GLU A 188 -2.20 2.92 -8.84
C GLU A 188 -0.89 2.45 -8.20
N ASP A 189 0.24 3.10 -8.50
CA ASP A 189 1.54 2.76 -7.95
C ASP A 189 1.60 2.97 -6.43
N ALA A 190 0.97 4.04 -5.94
CA ALA A 190 0.90 4.30 -4.50
C ALA A 190 0.06 3.23 -3.79
N TRP A 191 -1.04 2.79 -4.41
CA TRP A 191 -1.86 1.70 -3.87
C TRP A 191 -1.12 0.36 -3.90
N LYS A 192 -0.46 0.02 -5.02
CA LYS A 192 0.41 -1.15 -5.11
C LYS A 192 1.51 -1.16 -4.04
N ALA A 193 2.16 -0.02 -3.81
CA ALA A 193 3.18 0.11 -2.77
C ALA A 193 2.60 -0.15 -1.36
N SER A 194 1.38 0.32 -1.06
CA SER A 194 0.75 0.04 0.23
C SER A 194 0.44 -1.45 0.42
N LEU A 195 -0.01 -2.14 -0.64
CA LEU A 195 -0.27 -3.58 -0.59
C LEU A 195 1.01 -4.39 -0.36
N ALA A 196 2.15 -3.97 -0.94
CA ALA A 196 3.44 -4.61 -0.69
C ALA A 196 3.85 -4.51 0.79
N ILE A 197 3.60 -3.36 1.42
CA ILE A 197 3.86 -3.19 2.86
C ILE A 197 2.96 -4.14 3.68
N GLU A 198 1.67 -4.24 3.34
CA GLU A 198 0.76 -5.18 4.02
C GLU A 198 1.22 -6.63 3.88
N LEU A 199 1.71 -7.04 2.72
CA LEU A 199 2.29 -8.37 2.51
C LEU A 199 3.53 -8.61 3.36
N LYS A 200 4.47 -7.66 3.36
CA LYS A 200 5.68 -7.78 4.17
C LYS A 200 5.33 -7.94 5.66
N MET A 201 4.35 -7.18 6.15
CA MET A 201 3.85 -7.32 7.51
C MET A 201 3.17 -8.67 7.76
N ALA A 202 2.38 -9.17 6.81
CA ALA A 202 1.75 -10.48 6.92
C ALA A 202 2.79 -11.60 7.06
N LEU A 203 3.85 -11.55 6.25
CA LEU A 203 4.96 -12.52 6.29
C LEU A 203 5.74 -12.44 7.61
N GLU A 204 6.00 -11.24 8.12
CA GLU A 204 6.67 -11.04 9.42
C GLU A 204 5.83 -11.51 10.61
N ASN A 205 4.50 -11.55 10.47
CA ASN A 205 3.60 -12.10 11.48
C ASN A 205 3.46 -13.62 11.38
N ALA A 206 3.86 -14.22 10.26
CA ALA A 206 3.80 -15.67 10.05
C ALA A 206 5.08 -16.34 10.55
N GLU A 207 4.95 -17.44 11.30
CA GLU A 207 6.12 -18.23 11.74
C GLU A 207 6.83 -18.92 10.57
N ASN A 208 6.09 -19.26 9.51
CA ASN A 208 6.57 -20.09 8.40
C ASN A 208 6.74 -19.31 7.07
N GLY A 209 6.60 -17.98 7.07
CA GLY A 209 6.70 -17.18 5.84
C GLY A 209 5.51 -17.41 4.89
N GLU A 210 4.33 -17.62 5.46
CA GLU A 210 3.08 -17.83 4.72
C GLU A 210 2.25 -16.54 4.70
N ALA A 211 1.47 -16.33 3.65
CA ALA A 211 0.48 -15.25 3.60
C ALA A 211 -0.80 -15.68 2.85
N ILE A 212 -1.87 -14.91 3.05
CA ILE A 212 -3.16 -15.17 2.43
C ILE A 212 -3.50 -14.02 1.48
N PHE A 213 -3.66 -14.33 0.20
CA PHE A 213 -4.16 -13.39 -0.80
C PHE A 213 -5.66 -13.49 -0.95
N LEU A 214 -6.30 -12.32 -0.95
CA LEU A 214 -7.73 -12.17 -1.09
C LEU A 214 -8.05 -11.15 -2.18
N PHE A 215 -9.03 -11.44 -3.03
CA PHE A 215 -9.42 -10.50 -4.07
C PHE A 215 -10.22 -9.28 -3.60
N GLY A 216 -10.84 -9.36 -2.41
CA GLY A 216 -11.77 -8.35 -1.92
C GLY A 216 -12.38 -8.71 -0.57
N ASN A 217 -13.29 -7.86 -0.10
CA ASN A 217 -13.94 -8.01 1.20
C ASN A 217 -14.79 -9.28 1.33
N ARG A 218 -15.32 -9.83 0.23
CA ARG A 218 -16.08 -11.10 0.28
C ARG A 218 -15.18 -12.27 0.69
N GLY A 219 -13.98 -12.36 0.09
CA GLY A 219 -12.96 -13.34 0.48
C GLY A 219 -12.50 -13.14 1.92
N LYS A 220 -12.29 -11.88 2.35
CA LYS A 220 -11.97 -11.56 3.74
C LYS A 220 -13.04 -12.04 4.72
N LYS A 221 -14.31 -11.78 4.41
CA LYS A 221 -15.42 -12.21 5.25
C LYS A 221 -15.53 -13.73 5.30
N TYR A 222 -15.37 -14.41 4.16
CA TYR A 222 -15.36 -15.87 4.10
C TYR A 222 -14.22 -16.46 4.95
N LEU A 223 -13.01 -15.90 4.87
CA LEU A 223 -11.88 -16.30 5.71
C LEU A 223 -12.22 -16.21 7.21
N THR A 224 -12.71 -15.05 7.66
CA THR A 224 -13.05 -14.83 9.08
C THR A 224 -14.19 -15.74 9.55
N ASP A 225 -15.21 -15.98 8.71
CA ASP A 225 -16.37 -16.79 9.07
C ASP A 225 -16.02 -18.30 9.20
N ASN A 226 -15.02 -18.82 8.46
CA ASN A 226 -14.78 -20.27 8.33
C ASN A 226 -13.45 -20.80 8.89
N PHE A 227 -12.43 -19.95 9.07
CA PHE A 227 -11.10 -20.36 9.54
C PHE A 227 -10.72 -19.66 10.83
N GLU A 228 -9.74 -20.22 11.56
CA GLU A 228 -9.11 -19.54 12.70
C GLU A 228 -8.61 -18.14 12.31
N ASP A 229 -8.38 -17.28 13.30
CA ASP A 229 -8.07 -15.89 13.03
C ASP A 229 -6.69 -15.72 12.37
N ASN A 230 -6.72 -15.76 11.04
CA ASN A 230 -5.58 -15.51 10.16
C ASN A 230 -5.66 -14.13 9.52
N THR A 231 -6.44 -13.20 10.10
CA THR A 231 -6.67 -11.89 9.50
C THR A 231 -5.37 -11.08 9.39
N SER A 232 -4.44 -11.26 10.34
CA SER A 232 -3.10 -10.66 10.36
C SER A 232 -2.17 -11.14 9.24
N LEU A 233 -2.46 -12.32 8.66
CA LEU A 233 -1.72 -12.92 7.56
C LEU A 233 -2.34 -12.60 6.19
N SER A 234 -3.50 -11.94 6.18
CA SER A 234 -4.30 -11.72 4.97
C SER A 234 -4.12 -10.34 4.35
N VAL A 235 -4.00 -10.31 3.02
CA VAL A 235 -3.87 -9.09 2.21
C VAL A 235 -4.93 -9.08 1.12
N VAL A 236 -5.66 -7.97 1.01
CA VAL A 236 -6.65 -7.76 -0.06
C VAL A 236 -5.97 -7.16 -1.28
N ILE A 237 -5.62 -8.01 -2.24
CA ILE A 237 -4.77 -7.67 -3.40
C ILE A 237 -5.51 -7.01 -4.58
N SER A 238 -6.84 -6.87 -4.47
CA SER A 238 -7.69 -6.23 -5.49
C SER A 238 -7.56 -6.87 -6.89
N ASN A 239 -6.98 -6.20 -7.88
CA ASN A 239 -6.81 -6.70 -9.25
C ASN A 239 -5.33 -6.95 -9.62
N PHE A 240 -4.40 -6.71 -8.70
CA PHE A 240 -2.97 -6.64 -8.94
C PHE A 240 -2.27 -7.97 -8.65
N VAL A 241 -2.77 -9.06 -9.23
CA VAL A 241 -2.28 -10.42 -8.92
C VAL A 241 -0.79 -10.54 -9.25
N GLY A 242 -0.38 -10.21 -10.47
CA GLY A 242 1.02 -10.31 -10.89
C GLY A 242 1.96 -9.49 -10.02
N TYR A 243 1.62 -8.22 -9.79
CA TYR A 243 2.40 -7.35 -8.91
C TYR A 243 2.55 -7.93 -7.50
N MET A 244 1.48 -8.48 -6.92
CA MET A 244 1.55 -9.05 -5.56
C MET A 244 2.34 -10.36 -5.50
N PHE A 245 2.31 -11.18 -6.55
CA PHE A 245 3.20 -12.34 -6.65
C PHE A 245 4.67 -11.94 -6.90
N ASP A 246 4.95 -10.87 -7.66
CA ASP A 246 6.31 -10.31 -7.76
C ASP A 246 6.83 -9.89 -6.37
N ARG A 247 5.99 -9.22 -5.57
CA ARG A 247 6.35 -8.84 -4.19
C ARG A 247 6.50 -10.06 -3.27
N ALA A 248 5.69 -11.10 -3.45
CA ALA A 248 5.85 -12.35 -2.70
C ALA A 248 7.19 -13.02 -3.00
N CYS A 249 7.65 -13.00 -4.26
CA CYS A 249 8.99 -13.47 -4.64
C CYS A 249 10.09 -12.61 -4.01
N GLU A 250 9.97 -11.29 -4.11
CA GLU A 250 10.94 -10.34 -3.54
C GLU A 250 11.09 -10.49 -2.02
N PHE A 251 10.00 -10.80 -1.32
CA PHE A 251 9.99 -11.01 0.13
C PHE A 251 10.16 -12.48 0.53
N GLU A 252 10.57 -13.33 -0.41
CA GLU A 252 10.90 -14.73 -0.17
C GLU A 252 9.78 -15.51 0.53
N ALA A 253 8.53 -15.22 0.18
CA ALA A 253 7.36 -15.92 0.72
C ALA A 253 7.46 -17.41 0.39
N ARG A 254 7.19 -18.29 1.36
CA ARG A 254 7.27 -19.75 1.15
C ARG A 254 5.97 -20.32 0.60
N LYS A 255 4.84 -19.80 1.09
CA LYS A 255 3.52 -20.28 0.70
C LYS A 255 2.48 -19.17 0.65
N ILE A 256 1.62 -19.20 -0.37
CA ILE A 256 0.46 -18.32 -0.48
C ILE A 256 -0.84 -19.13 -0.56
N TYR A 257 -1.76 -18.88 0.38
CA TYR A 257 -3.15 -19.29 0.24
C TYR A 257 -3.92 -18.22 -0.51
N PHE A 258 -4.49 -18.55 -1.66
CA PHE A 258 -5.21 -17.60 -2.50
C PHE A 258 -6.70 -17.92 -2.49
N ILE A 259 -7.52 -17.05 -1.91
CA ILE A 259 -8.95 -17.27 -1.72
C ILE A 259 -9.76 -16.15 -2.40
N GLY A 260 -10.84 -16.52 -3.08
CA GLY A 260 -11.73 -15.55 -3.68
C GLY A 260 -12.63 -16.08 -4.80
N GLU A 261 -13.21 -15.15 -5.53
CA GLU A 261 -14.38 -15.43 -6.37
C GLU A 261 -14.03 -16.01 -7.74
N LEU A 262 -14.93 -16.87 -8.24
CA LEU A 262 -14.81 -17.52 -9.54
C LEU A 262 -14.46 -16.54 -10.67
N GLY A 263 -15.14 -15.39 -10.76
CA GLY A 263 -14.94 -14.41 -11.83
C GLY A 263 -13.51 -13.90 -11.99
N LYS A 264 -12.73 -13.84 -10.91
CA LYS A 264 -11.32 -13.46 -10.97
C LYS A 264 -10.41 -14.68 -11.11
N PHE A 265 -10.75 -15.80 -10.45
CA PHE A 265 -9.97 -17.02 -10.55
C PHE A 265 -9.94 -17.63 -11.95
N VAL A 266 -11.05 -17.56 -12.69
CA VAL A 266 -11.10 -17.98 -14.09
C VAL A 266 -10.04 -17.26 -14.92
N LYS A 267 -9.82 -15.96 -14.69
CA LYS A 267 -8.76 -15.20 -15.37
C LYS A 267 -7.37 -15.67 -14.98
N VAL A 268 -7.11 -15.86 -13.68
CA VAL A 268 -5.80 -16.36 -13.20
C VAL A 268 -5.50 -17.77 -13.74
N ALA A 269 -6.50 -18.65 -13.81
CA ALA A 269 -6.38 -19.99 -14.40
C ALA A 269 -6.00 -19.94 -15.90
N GLY A 270 -6.38 -18.86 -16.59
CA GLY A 270 -5.95 -18.56 -17.96
C GLY A 270 -4.60 -17.82 -18.07
N GLY A 271 -3.91 -17.57 -16.96
CA GLY A 271 -2.64 -16.83 -16.93
C GLY A 271 -2.78 -15.31 -16.98
N ILE A 272 -3.96 -14.76 -16.70
CA ILE A 272 -4.22 -13.32 -16.69
C ILE A 272 -4.01 -12.77 -15.27
N PHE A 273 -2.89 -12.07 -15.07
CA PHE A 273 -2.45 -11.56 -13.77
C PHE A 273 -2.90 -10.13 -13.43
N HIS A 274 -3.69 -9.50 -14.32
CA HIS A 274 -4.41 -8.26 -14.03
C HIS A 274 -5.90 -8.48 -14.25
N THR A 275 -6.68 -8.62 -13.17
CA THR A 275 -8.06 -9.18 -13.26
C THR A 275 -9.15 -8.15 -13.56
N HIS A 276 -8.81 -6.87 -13.67
CA HIS A 276 -9.78 -5.81 -13.96
C HIS A 276 -10.42 -6.01 -15.35
N SER A 277 -11.75 -6.02 -15.44
CA SER A 277 -12.49 -6.29 -16.70
C SER A 277 -12.16 -5.33 -17.84
N ARG A 278 -11.94 -4.05 -17.54
CA ARG A 278 -11.51 -3.06 -18.56
C ARG A 278 -10.11 -3.32 -19.14
N VAL A 279 -9.27 -4.11 -18.47
CA VAL A 279 -7.90 -4.42 -18.91
C VAL A 279 -7.86 -5.77 -19.62
N SER A 280 -8.63 -6.74 -19.13
CA SER A 280 -8.70 -8.08 -19.68
C SER A 280 -10.09 -8.65 -19.45
N ASP A 281 -10.72 -9.20 -20.49
CA ASP A 281 -11.90 -10.04 -20.33
C ASP A 281 -11.82 -11.24 -21.26
N ALA A 282 -11.91 -12.43 -20.65
CA ALA A 282 -11.85 -13.72 -21.32
C ALA A 282 -12.54 -14.79 -20.45
N LYS A 283 -13.42 -14.37 -19.52
CA LYS A 283 -13.95 -15.26 -18.48
C LYS A 283 -14.76 -16.40 -19.08
N MET A 284 -15.65 -16.11 -20.02
CA MET A 284 -16.54 -17.13 -20.58
C MET A 284 -15.77 -18.08 -21.49
N GLU A 285 -14.80 -17.57 -22.25
CA GLU A 285 -13.91 -18.36 -23.10
C GLU A 285 -13.12 -19.36 -22.24
N ILE A 286 -12.48 -18.89 -21.17
CA ILE A 286 -11.67 -19.74 -20.29
C ILE A 286 -12.56 -20.72 -19.54
N LEU A 287 -13.70 -20.28 -18.99
CA LEU A 287 -14.63 -21.16 -18.28
C LEU A 287 -15.20 -22.24 -19.20
N THR A 288 -15.65 -21.87 -20.40
CA THR A 288 -16.17 -22.81 -21.41
C THR A 288 -15.09 -23.82 -21.83
N ALA A 289 -13.86 -23.37 -22.09
CA ALA A 289 -12.77 -24.26 -22.44
C ALA A 289 -12.47 -25.28 -21.31
N ASN A 290 -12.54 -24.86 -20.05
CA ASN A 290 -12.34 -25.77 -18.91
C ASN A 290 -13.54 -26.69 -18.66
N ALA A 291 -14.76 -26.22 -18.87
CA ALA A 291 -15.97 -27.05 -18.80
C ALA A 291 -15.94 -28.15 -19.87
N LEU A 292 -15.45 -27.85 -21.08
CA LEU A 292 -15.26 -28.85 -22.13
C LEU A 292 -14.30 -29.96 -21.69
N LEU A 293 -13.20 -29.60 -21.02
CA LEU A 293 -12.19 -30.56 -20.56
C LEU A 293 -12.70 -31.54 -19.49
N VAL A 294 -13.76 -31.20 -18.76
CA VAL A 294 -14.40 -32.09 -17.78
C VAL A 294 -15.62 -32.81 -18.37
N GLY A 295 -15.85 -32.71 -19.68
CA GLY A 295 -16.93 -33.41 -20.37
C GLY A 295 -18.31 -32.80 -20.18
N GLU A 296 -18.40 -31.48 -20.02
CA GLU A 296 -19.69 -30.76 -20.01
C GLU A 296 -20.40 -30.89 -21.37
N SER A 297 -21.74 -30.86 -21.35
CA SER A 297 -22.54 -31.06 -22.57
C SER A 297 -22.39 -29.88 -23.54
N LEU A 298 -22.47 -30.15 -24.86
CA LEU A 298 -22.38 -29.10 -25.88
C LEU A 298 -23.46 -28.02 -25.71
N GLU A 299 -24.64 -28.40 -25.23
CA GLU A 299 -25.72 -27.47 -24.94
C GLU A 299 -25.32 -26.52 -23.80
N ASN A 300 -24.82 -27.05 -22.69
CA ASN A 300 -24.38 -26.24 -21.55
C ASN A 300 -23.16 -25.37 -21.90
N LEU A 301 -22.21 -25.88 -22.68
CA LEU A 301 -21.06 -25.10 -23.16
C LEU A 301 -21.48 -23.84 -23.93
N LYS A 302 -22.49 -23.96 -24.81
CA LYS A 302 -23.02 -22.79 -25.55
C LYS A 302 -23.67 -21.79 -24.61
N LYS A 303 -24.41 -22.25 -23.59
CA LYS A 303 -25.04 -21.37 -22.59
C LYS A 303 -24.01 -20.67 -21.71
N ILE A 304 -22.97 -21.38 -21.27
CA ILE A 304 -21.85 -20.82 -20.51
C ILE A 304 -21.15 -19.74 -21.34
N MET A 305 -20.79 -20.04 -22.60
CA MET A 305 -20.11 -19.10 -23.49
C MET A 305 -20.93 -17.82 -23.73
N ALA A 306 -22.25 -17.95 -23.83
CA ALA A 306 -23.18 -16.84 -24.06
C ALA A 306 -23.56 -16.06 -22.79
N SER A 307 -23.12 -16.51 -21.61
CA SER A 307 -23.49 -15.86 -20.33
C SER A 307 -22.78 -14.52 -20.17
N ASN A 308 -23.47 -13.54 -19.57
CA ASN A 308 -22.87 -12.23 -19.30
C ASN A 308 -22.00 -12.22 -18.04
N THR A 309 -22.36 -13.04 -17.05
CA THR A 309 -21.68 -13.10 -15.75
C THR A 309 -21.28 -14.52 -15.41
N THR A 310 -20.28 -14.66 -14.54
CA THR A 310 -19.86 -15.98 -14.05
C THR A 310 -20.94 -16.62 -13.19
N GLU A 311 -21.71 -15.82 -12.47
CA GLU A 311 -22.85 -16.23 -11.67
C GLU A 311 -23.97 -16.81 -12.54
N GLU A 312 -24.25 -16.20 -13.70
CA GLU A 312 -25.16 -16.78 -14.68
C GLU A 312 -24.62 -18.10 -15.22
N ALA A 313 -23.36 -18.11 -15.66
CA ALA A 313 -22.71 -19.31 -16.21
C ALA A 313 -22.75 -20.50 -15.24
N THR A 314 -22.60 -20.27 -13.92
CA THR A 314 -22.64 -21.35 -12.92
C THR A 314 -23.96 -22.12 -12.90
N LYS A 315 -25.06 -21.54 -13.37
CA LYS A 315 -26.38 -22.21 -13.44
C LYS A 315 -26.45 -23.29 -14.52
N TYR A 316 -25.53 -23.25 -15.49
CA TYR A 316 -25.45 -24.19 -16.60
C TYR A 316 -24.33 -25.22 -16.43
N ILE A 317 -23.54 -25.13 -15.36
CA ILE A 317 -22.46 -26.08 -15.07
C ILE A 317 -23.04 -27.24 -14.27
N GLU A 318 -23.06 -28.43 -14.88
CA GLU A 318 -23.44 -29.68 -14.22
C GLU A 318 -22.19 -30.42 -13.71
N LYS A 319 -21.08 -30.33 -14.46
CA LYS A 319 -19.80 -30.94 -14.11
C LYS A 319 -19.00 -30.04 -13.17
N THR A 320 -19.29 -30.11 -11.87
CA THR A 320 -18.68 -29.25 -10.83
C THR A 320 -17.17 -29.46 -10.66
N GLU A 321 -16.61 -30.55 -11.20
CA GLU A 321 -15.17 -30.81 -11.27
C GLU A 321 -14.40 -29.68 -11.97
N VAL A 322 -15.07 -28.90 -12.83
CA VAL A 322 -14.49 -27.71 -13.48
C VAL A 322 -13.94 -26.71 -12.46
N TYR A 323 -14.55 -26.58 -11.28
CA TYR A 323 -14.10 -25.64 -10.26
C TYR A 323 -12.77 -26.06 -9.62
N ASN A 324 -12.59 -27.36 -9.34
CA ASN A 324 -11.32 -27.91 -8.86
C ASN A 324 -10.23 -27.83 -9.94
N LEU A 325 -10.61 -28.05 -11.21
CA LEU A 325 -9.70 -27.87 -12.34
C LEU A 325 -9.21 -26.41 -12.45
N LEU A 326 -10.12 -25.45 -12.36
CA LEU A 326 -9.78 -24.03 -12.39
C LEU A 326 -8.89 -23.61 -11.21
N ALA A 327 -9.19 -24.10 -10.00
CA ALA A 327 -8.36 -23.86 -8.83
C ALA A 327 -6.93 -24.40 -9.05
N THR A 328 -6.82 -25.66 -9.48
CA THR A 328 -5.53 -26.30 -9.77
C THR A 328 -4.75 -25.57 -10.86
N LYS A 329 -5.40 -25.13 -11.94
CA LYS A 329 -4.75 -24.32 -12.99
C LYS A 329 -4.30 -22.96 -12.48
N ALA A 330 -5.11 -22.27 -11.67
CA ALA A 330 -4.73 -21.00 -11.08
C ALA A 330 -3.50 -21.14 -10.18
N LYS A 331 -3.46 -22.19 -9.33
CA LYS A 331 -2.27 -22.59 -8.56
C LYS A 331 -1.05 -22.71 -9.49
N GLN A 332 -1.12 -23.58 -10.50
CA GLN A 332 -0.01 -23.83 -11.43
C GLN A 332 0.46 -22.55 -12.12
N LYS A 333 -0.46 -21.68 -12.57
CA LYS A 333 -0.12 -20.42 -13.22
C LYS A 333 0.64 -19.48 -12.27
N CYS A 334 0.21 -19.36 -11.01
CA CYS A 334 0.89 -18.55 -10.02
C CYS A 334 2.30 -19.09 -9.70
N GLU A 335 2.45 -20.41 -9.54
CA GLU A 335 3.75 -21.05 -9.30
C GLU A 335 4.69 -20.89 -10.50
N GLU A 336 4.19 -21.10 -11.73
CA GLU A 336 4.94 -20.86 -12.98
C GLU A 336 5.39 -19.40 -13.09
N TYR A 337 4.53 -18.45 -12.72
CA TYR A 337 4.83 -17.03 -12.73
C TYR A 337 6.00 -16.71 -11.78
N CYS A 338 5.96 -17.24 -10.55
CA CYS A 338 7.03 -17.03 -9.56
C CYS A 338 8.34 -17.72 -9.95
N ARG A 339 8.26 -18.93 -10.51
CA ARG A 339 9.44 -19.68 -10.97
C ARG A 339 10.19 -18.93 -12.08
N ARG A 340 9.47 -18.25 -12.98
CA ARG A 340 10.07 -17.38 -14.00
C ARG A 340 10.80 -16.17 -13.40
N ASN A 341 10.40 -15.74 -12.22
CA ASN A 341 11.07 -14.71 -11.43
C ASN A 341 12.19 -15.28 -10.53
N GLY A 342 12.52 -16.58 -10.66
CA GLY A 342 13.61 -17.21 -9.91
C GLY A 342 13.25 -17.66 -8.50
N TRP A 343 11.96 -17.73 -8.16
CA TRP A 343 11.50 -18.12 -6.82
C TRP A 343 10.51 -19.29 -6.87
N ASP A 344 10.78 -20.35 -6.10
CA ASP A 344 9.89 -21.51 -6.01
C ASP A 344 8.91 -21.31 -4.86
N LEU A 345 7.72 -20.78 -5.20
CA LEU A 345 6.65 -20.48 -4.26
C LEU A 345 5.60 -21.59 -4.29
N GLU A 346 5.19 -22.09 -3.11
CA GLU A 346 4.01 -22.96 -3.02
C GLU A 346 2.72 -22.11 -3.03
N VAL A 347 1.74 -22.50 -3.84
CA VAL A 347 0.43 -21.82 -3.88
C VAL A 347 -0.69 -22.81 -3.63
N GLU A 348 -1.65 -22.45 -2.80
CA GLU A 348 -2.90 -23.21 -2.64
C GLU A 348 -4.09 -22.27 -2.89
N THR A 349 -5.09 -22.73 -3.63
CA THR A 349 -6.19 -21.90 -4.11
C THR A 349 -7.55 -22.42 -3.65
N LEU A 350 -8.44 -21.51 -3.28
CA LEU A 350 -9.83 -21.80 -2.93
C LEU A 350 -10.78 -20.82 -3.65
N ILE A 351 -11.67 -21.39 -4.46
CA ILE A 351 -12.69 -20.66 -5.20
C ILE A 351 -14.00 -20.67 -4.43
N ILE A 352 -14.56 -19.48 -4.22
CA ILE A 352 -15.87 -19.29 -3.59
C ILE A 352 -16.87 -18.64 -4.56
N SER A 353 -18.16 -18.91 -4.33
CA SER A 353 -19.28 -18.29 -5.04
C SER A 353 -19.55 -16.86 -4.54
N ALA A 354 -20.43 -16.13 -5.23
CA ALA A 354 -20.88 -14.81 -4.78
C ALA A 354 -21.60 -14.87 -3.41
N GLU A 355 -22.28 -15.97 -3.13
CA GLU A 355 -22.93 -16.30 -1.85
C GLU A 355 -21.94 -16.82 -0.80
N ARG A 356 -20.63 -16.83 -1.11
CA ARG A 356 -19.54 -17.28 -0.22
C ARG A 356 -19.65 -18.76 0.14
N LYS A 357 -20.15 -19.58 -0.79
CA LYS A 357 -20.05 -21.04 -0.71
C LYS A 357 -18.78 -21.51 -1.41
N GLU A 358 -18.20 -22.60 -0.94
CA GLU A 358 -17.08 -23.25 -1.61
C GLU A 358 -17.53 -23.82 -2.96
N LEU A 359 -16.76 -23.56 -4.01
CA LEU A 359 -16.99 -24.12 -5.34
C LEU A 359 -15.94 -25.17 -5.69
N GLY A 360 -14.67 -24.87 -5.45
CA GLY A 360 -13.57 -25.78 -5.72
C GLY A 360 -12.26 -25.31 -5.11
N SER A 361 -11.32 -26.24 -4.95
CA SER A 361 -10.02 -25.98 -4.33
C SER A 361 -8.91 -26.76 -5.01
N SER A 362 -7.67 -26.33 -4.83
CA SER A 362 -6.51 -27.16 -5.13
C SER A 362 -6.41 -28.29 -4.12
N LYS A 363 -5.82 -29.41 -4.55
CA LYS A 363 -5.83 -30.69 -3.82
C LYS A 363 -5.41 -30.58 -2.35
N ASN A 364 -4.37 -29.80 -2.05
CA ASN A 364 -3.76 -29.76 -0.72
C ASN A 364 -4.14 -28.52 0.09
N PHE A 365 -5.17 -27.77 -0.34
CA PHE A 365 -5.57 -26.54 0.33
C PHE A 365 -5.94 -26.79 1.80
N PHE A 366 -6.80 -27.78 2.05
CA PHE A 366 -7.31 -28.09 3.38
C PHE A 366 -6.38 -28.97 4.22
N ASP A 367 -5.30 -29.51 3.65
CA ASP A 367 -4.33 -30.32 4.39
C ASP A 367 -3.60 -29.47 5.45
N ASN A 368 -3.33 -28.21 5.10
CA ASN A 368 -2.54 -27.27 5.91
C ASN A 368 -3.34 -26.04 6.34
N PHE A 369 -4.59 -25.89 5.89
CA PHE A 369 -5.47 -24.76 6.20
C PHE A 369 -6.79 -25.25 6.80
N LYS A 370 -6.78 -25.51 8.11
CA LYS A 370 -7.88 -26.17 8.84
C LYS A 370 -9.04 -25.22 9.12
N ARG A 371 -10.25 -25.77 9.02
CA ARG A 371 -11.50 -25.05 9.32
C ARG A 371 -11.67 -24.89 10.82
N LYS A 372 -12.44 -23.89 11.24
CA LYS A 372 -12.89 -23.78 12.63
C LYS A 372 -13.67 -25.02 13.05
N GLY A 373 -13.27 -25.62 14.17
CA GLY A 373 -14.02 -26.72 14.80
C GLY A 373 -13.80 -28.11 14.19
N LEU A 374 -12.74 -28.29 13.39
CA LEU A 374 -12.25 -29.58 12.88
C LEU A 374 -10.76 -29.71 13.20
#